data_AF-A0A6L8GUC5-F1
#
_entry.id   AF-A0A6L8GUC5-F1
#
_cell.length_a   1.000
_cell.length_b   1.000
_cell.length_c   1.000
_cell.angle_alpha   90.00
_cell.angle_beta   90.00
_cell.angle_gamma   90.00
#
_symmetry.space_group_name_H-M   'P 1'
#
loop_
_entity.id
_entity.type
_entity.pdbx_description
1 polymer ?
#
loop_
_entity_poly.entity_id
_entity_poly.type
_entity_poly.pdbx_seq_one_letter_code
_entity_poly.pdbx_strand_id
1 'polypeptide(L)'
;MRSRSPAFRNRRVTPRLMVLDPHLPMAAIPIPQSAPSAINVDHDGRTGSVERVTRETQVRLHLNLDGTGCGQVETTIPFLDHMLMQLVS
;
A
#
# COMPACT_ATOMS: atom_id res chain seq x y z
N MET A 1 -35.37 -30.90 -33.29
CA MET A 1 -36.84 -30.90 -33.09
C MET A 1 -37.23 -32.23 -32.43
N ARG A 2 -38.07 -32.17 -31.38
CA ARG A 2 -38.58 -33.29 -30.53
C ARG A 2 -37.70 -33.69 -29.33
N SER A 3 -37.85 -32.84 -28.32
CA SER A 3 -38.03 -33.19 -26.91
C SER A 3 -38.75 -34.53 -26.68
N ARG A 4 -38.27 -35.33 -25.72
CA ARG A 4 -39.09 -36.09 -24.75
C ARG A 4 -38.33 -36.28 -23.43
N SER A 5 -38.84 -35.60 -22.40
CA SER A 5 -38.56 -35.76 -20.97
C SER A 5 -39.09 -37.12 -20.43
N PRO A 6 -39.16 -37.37 -19.10
CA PRO A 6 -38.10 -37.79 -18.19
C PRO A 6 -38.42 -39.15 -17.51
N ALA A 7 -37.45 -39.81 -16.87
CA ALA A 7 -37.72 -40.99 -16.02
C ALA A 7 -37.62 -40.58 -14.54
N PHE A 8 -38.77 -40.26 -13.96
CA PHE A 8 -38.98 -40.06 -12.53
C PHE A 8 -39.19 -41.43 -11.88
N ARG A 9 -38.26 -41.91 -11.05
CA ARG A 9 -38.55 -43.06 -10.16
C ARG A 9 -37.78 -43.02 -8.85
N ASN A 10 -38.53 -42.57 -7.84
CA ASN A 10 -38.53 -42.99 -6.44
C ASN A 10 -37.27 -42.87 -5.58
N ARG A 11 -37.31 -41.78 -4.79
CA ARG A 11 -37.10 -41.77 -3.33
C ARG A 11 -37.10 -43.19 -2.71
N ARG A 12 -35.94 -43.60 -2.22
CA ARG A 12 -35.88 -44.41 -0.99
C ARG A 12 -35.23 -43.55 0.08
N VAL A 13 -36.10 -43.00 0.92
CA VAL A 13 -35.72 -42.40 2.20
C VAL A 13 -35.21 -43.56 3.07
N THR A 14 -33.91 -43.66 3.26
CA THR A 14 -33.36 -44.50 4.34
C THR A 14 -33.28 -43.63 5.59
N PRO A 15 -34.01 -43.95 6.67
CA PRO A 15 -33.86 -43.26 7.94
C PRO A 15 -32.63 -43.86 8.62
N ARG A 16 -31.42 -43.47 8.19
CA ARG A 16 -30.20 -43.94 8.85
C ARG A 16 -29.90 -43.00 10.01
N LEU A 17 -30.55 -43.32 11.12
CA LEU A 17 -30.08 -43.24 12.50
C LEU A 17 -29.06 -42.11 12.76
N MET A 18 -29.53 -41.06 13.43
CA MET A 18 -28.71 -40.02 14.04
C MET A 18 -27.80 -40.68 15.08
N VAL A 19 -26.63 -41.14 14.64
CA VAL A 19 -25.50 -41.36 15.53
C VAL A 19 -25.02 -39.96 15.87
N LEU A 20 -25.20 -39.59 17.13
CA LEU A 20 -24.49 -38.47 17.73
C LEU A 20 -23.00 -38.79 17.57
N ASP A 21 -22.32 -38.12 16.65
CA ASP A 21 -20.86 -38.09 16.62
C ASP A 21 -20.39 -37.24 17.82
N PRO A 22 -19.88 -37.81 18.93
CA PRO A 22 -19.05 -37.02 19.81
C PRO A 22 -17.73 -36.79 19.05
N HIS A 23 -17.12 -35.62 19.23
CA HIS A 23 -15.85 -35.25 18.58
C HIS A 23 -15.99 -34.67 17.16
N LEU A 24 -16.78 -33.61 17.02
CA LEU A 24 -16.32 -32.49 16.19
C LEU A 24 -15.11 -31.87 16.93
N PRO A 25 -13.84 -32.10 16.51
CA PRO A 25 -12.78 -31.22 16.97
C PRO A 25 -13.16 -29.84 16.44
N MET A 26 -13.17 -28.84 17.32
CA MET A 26 -13.33 -27.46 16.91
C MET A 26 -12.38 -27.20 15.75
N ALA A 27 -12.91 -27.16 14.52
CA ALA A 27 -12.18 -26.61 13.41
C ALA A 27 -11.93 -25.17 13.83
N ALA A 28 -10.67 -24.87 14.18
CA ALA A 28 -10.22 -23.51 14.36
C ALA A 28 -10.68 -22.75 13.12
N ILE A 29 -11.66 -21.86 13.30
CA ILE A 29 -12.04 -20.93 12.24
C ILE A 29 -10.72 -20.19 11.94
N PRO A 30 -10.15 -20.30 10.74
CA PRO A 30 -9.02 -19.48 10.41
C PRO A 30 -9.57 -18.06 10.37
N ILE A 31 -9.29 -17.29 11.43
CA ILE A 31 -9.35 -15.85 11.34
C ILE A 31 -8.59 -15.50 10.06
N PRO A 32 -9.21 -14.84 9.06
CA PRO A 32 -8.43 -14.26 7.99
C PRO A 32 -7.50 -13.30 8.73
N GLN A 33 -6.22 -13.65 8.80
CA GLN A 33 -5.21 -12.69 9.20
C GLN A 33 -5.31 -11.63 8.11
N SER A 34 -6.09 -10.58 8.39
CA SER A 34 -5.99 -9.32 7.70
C SER A 34 -4.55 -8.91 7.94
N ALA A 35 -3.68 -9.33 7.02
CA ALA A 35 -2.37 -8.75 6.90
C ALA A 35 -2.64 -7.25 6.95
N PRO A 36 -1.96 -6.47 7.82
CA PRO A 36 -1.89 -5.06 7.55
C PRO A 36 -1.35 -5.02 6.12
N SER A 37 -2.20 -4.63 5.17
CA SER A 37 -1.74 -4.28 3.84
C SER A 37 -0.76 -3.18 4.12
N ALA A 38 0.52 -3.55 4.22
CA ALA A 38 1.59 -2.61 4.33
C ALA A 38 1.39 -1.78 3.07
N ILE A 39 0.81 -0.61 3.25
CA ILE A 39 0.92 0.47 2.31
C ILE A 39 2.41 0.72 2.28
N ASN A 40 3.12 -0.05 1.45
CA ASN A 40 4.45 0.28 1.07
C ASN A 40 4.23 1.48 0.17
N VAL A 41 4.14 2.64 0.81
CA VAL A 41 4.29 3.92 0.15
C VAL A 41 5.71 3.83 -0.34
N ASP A 42 5.85 3.37 -1.59
CA ASP A 42 7.07 3.43 -2.36
C ASP A 42 7.53 4.87 -2.25
N HIS A 43 8.39 5.13 -1.26
CA HIS A 43 9.14 6.36 -1.18
C HIS A 43 10.24 6.19 -2.22
N ASP A 44 9.83 6.26 -3.49
CA ASP A 44 10.71 6.75 -4.55
C ASP A 44 11.36 8.00 -3.95
N GLY A 45 12.67 7.89 -3.66
CA GLY A 45 13.32 8.56 -2.52
C GLY A 45 12.91 10.01 -2.31
N ARG A 46 12.85 10.47 -1.04
CA ARG A 46 12.22 11.75 -0.61
C ARG A 46 12.90 12.98 -1.22
N THR A 47 12.64 13.19 -2.50
CA THR A 47 13.32 14.14 -3.36
C THR A 47 12.27 15.06 -3.96
N GLY A 48 12.54 16.36 -3.93
CA GLY A 48 11.67 17.38 -4.47
C GLY A 48 12.46 18.39 -5.28
N SER A 49 11.88 18.80 -6.42
CA SER A 49 12.41 19.89 -7.24
C SER A 49 11.35 20.98 -7.38
N VAL A 50 11.75 22.24 -7.18
CA VAL A 50 10.86 23.39 -7.32
C VAL A 50 11.57 24.47 -8.12
N GLU A 51 10.89 24.97 -9.15
CA GLU A 51 11.29 26.17 -9.86
C GLU A 51 10.17 27.21 -9.74
N ARG A 52 10.55 28.44 -9.38
CA ARG A 52 9.62 29.56 -9.29
C ARG A 52 10.24 30.78 -9.97
N VAL A 53 9.48 31.33 -10.92
CA VAL A 53 9.85 32.54 -11.64
C VAL A 53 8.79 33.60 -11.38
N THR A 54 9.21 34.75 -10.87
CA THR A 54 8.38 35.96 -10.78
C THR A 54 9.06 37.11 -11.51
N ARG A 55 8.49 38.32 -11.44
CA ARG A 55 9.11 39.52 -12.05
C ARG A 55 10.34 40.00 -11.30
N GLU A 56 10.46 39.61 -10.03
CA GLU A 56 11.47 40.08 -9.10
C GLU A 56 12.62 39.08 -8.97
N THR A 57 12.34 37.77 -9.02
CA THR A 57 13.34 36.74 -8.76
C THR A 57 13.04 35.43 -9.49
N GLN A 58 14.10 34.67 -9.73
CA GLN A 58 14.04 33.31 -10.23
C GLN A 58 14.76 32.40 -9.24
N VAL A 59 14.04 31.39 -8.74
CA VAL A 59 14.53 30.46 -7.73
C VAL A 59 14.41 29.03 -8.24
N ARG A 60 15.48 28.25 -8.11
CA ARG A 60 15.53 26.81 -8.40
C ARG A 60 16.05 26.07 -7.18
N LEU A 61 15.32 25.05 -6.74
CA LEU A 61 15.66 24.23 -5.58
C LEU A 61 15.54 22.76 -5.95
N HIS A 62 16.57 21.99 -5.61
CA HIS A 62 16.55 20.52 -5.62
C HIS A 62 16.93 20.04 -4.23
N LEU A 63 16.07 19.26 -3.60
CA LEU A 63 16.24 18.78 -2.23
C LEU A 63 16.07 17.27 -2.19
N ASN A 64 17.03 16.57 -1.60
CA ASN A 64 16.94 15.15 -1.27
C ASN A 64 17.03 15.01 0.26
N LEU A 65 15.94 14.57 0.90
CA LEU A 65 15.86 14.41 2.36
C LEU A 65 16.60 13.16 2.86
N ASP A 66 16.98 12.24 1.97
CA ASP A 66 17.76 11.03 2.24
C ASP A 66 19.25 11.21 1.85
N GLY A 67 19.69 12.43 1.58
CA GLY A 67 21.05 12.76 1.15
C GLY A 67 22.12 12.68 2.24
N THR A 68 23.39 12.82 1.86
CA THR A 68 24.57 12.71 2.75
C THR A 68 25.02 14.04 3.36
N GLY A 69 24.13 15.03 3.43
CA GLY A 69 24.46 16.38 3.92
C GLY A 69 25.40 17.18 2.99
N CYS A 70 25.40 16.87 1.70
CA CYS A 70 26.13 17.63 0.68
C CYS A 70 25.16 18.51 -0.10
N GLY A 71 25.47 19.80 -0.22
CA GLY A 71 24.62 20.75 -0.94
C GLY A 71 25.42 21.97 -1.40
N GLN A 72 24.92 22.61 -2.46
CA GLN A 72 25.45 23.82 -3.03
C GLN A 72 24.35 24.88 -3.00
N VAL A 73 24.68 26.08 -2.51
CA VAL A 73 23.73 27.19 -2.40
C VAL A 73 24.39 28.44 -2.98
N GLU A 74 23.71 29.09 -3.91
CA GLU A 74 24.16 30.33 -4.55
C GLU A 74 22.96 31.27 -4.73
N THR A 75 22.86 32.29 -3.88
CA THR A 75 21.73 33.24 -3.88
C THR A 75 22.16 34.68 -4.20
N THR A 76 23.43 34.90 -4.56
CA THR A 76 24.06 36.23 -4.75
C THR A 76 24.14 37.08 -3.48
N ILE A 77 23.55 36.62 -2.37
CA ILE A 77 23.59 37.27 -1.06
C ILE A 77 24.46 36.39 -0.14
N PRO A 78 25.73 36.77 0.12
CA PRO A 78 26.68 35.90 0.83
C PRO A 78 26.18 35.47 2.21
N PHE A 79 25.52 36.36 2.94
CA PHE A 79 24.96 36.04 4.25
C PHE A 79 23.86 34.96 4.18
N LEU A 80 23.02 35.00 3.15
CA LEU A 80 21.95 34.01 2.98
C LEU A 80 22.55 32.65 2.62
N ASP A 81 23.58 32.61 1.79
CA ASP A 81 24.29 31.37 1.45
C ASP A 81 24.87 30.72 2.71
N HIS A 82 25.50 31.51 3.59
CA HIS A 82 26.00 31.02 4.87
C HIS A 82 24.90 30.42 5.76
N MET A 83 23.72 31.05 5.82
CA MET A 83 22.59 30.55 6.61
C MET A 83 22.02 29.26 6.05
N LEU A 84 21.82 29.19 4.73
CA LEU A 84 21.25 28.01 4.09
C LEU A 84 22.20 26.80 4.15
N MET A 85 23.51 27.02 4.13
CA MET A 85 24.48 25.95 4.33
C MET A 85 24.37 25.26 5.71
N GLN A 86 23.87 25.95 6.74
CA GLN A 86 23.63 25.31 8.05
C GLN A 86 22.46 24.32 8.01
N LEU A 87 21.51 24.48 7.09
CA LEU A 87 20.36 23.58 6.94
C LEU A 87 20.70 22.30 6.17
N VAL A 88 21.84 22.28 5.47
CA VAL A 88 22.31 21.17 4.64
C VAL A 88 23.02 20.10 5.48
N SER A 89 23.46 20.43 6.70
CA SER A 89 24.29 19.56 7.56
C SER A 89 23.61 18.30 8.08
#